data_AF-A0A8J2HYN0-F1
#
_entry.id   AF-A0A8J2HYN0-F1
#
_cell.length_a   1.000
_cell.length_b   1.000
_cell.length_c   1.000
_cell.angle_alpha   90.00
_cell.angle_beta   90.00
_cell.angle_gamma   90.00
#
_symmetry.space_group_name_H-M   'P 1'
#
loop_
_entity.id
_entity.type
_entity.pdbx_description
1 polymer ?
#
loop_
_entity_poly.entity_id
_entity_poly.type
_entity_poly.pdbx_seq_one_letter_code
_entity_poly.pdbx_strand_id
1 'polypeptide(L)'
;MSEPSRTIVPILQTVATIAPAIYTGFTFAYSHVVMPPLITHAPPKLLAKQWLQAYQFAPIFVAPLIMSGASSNVLLGYLSRGSSSSATFLYVIAALANVSIIPYTALYMEPGVNGAGKWKAQEMLRDEGFSLKGIGQGTDKDTASEGAKRWAGKVDMKTIAETWARTNAWRYVITAVATVVSATATIMRS
;
A
#
# COMPACT_ATOMS: atom_id res chain seq x y z
N MET A 1 33.27 -12.79 11.90
CA MET A 1 32.25 -12.50 10.86
C MET A 1 32.92 -12.61 9.51
N SER A 2 32.39 -13.42 8.60
CA SER A 2 32.91 -13.53 7.23
C SER A 2 32.72 -12.21 6.47
N GLU A 3 33.62 -11.86 5.54
CA GLU A 3 33.54 -10.64 4.73
C GLU A 3 32.16 -10.34 4.12
N PRO A 4 31.40 -11.32 3.60
CA PRO A 4 30.07 -11.08 3.04
C PRO A 4 29.10 -10.43 4.05
N SER A 5 29.23 -10.75 5.34
CA SER A 5 28.37 -10.22 6.40
C SER A 5 28.63 -8.74 6.68
N ARG A 6 29.85 -8.23 6.45
CA ARG A 6 30.20 -6.82 6.67
C ARG A 6 29.57 -5.89 5.64
N THR A 7 29.36 -6.36 4.41
CA THR A 7 28.77 -5.56 3.32
C THR A 7 27.26 -5.76 3.21
N ILE A 8 26.76 -7.00 3.37
CA ILE A 8 25.35 -7.33 3.14
C ILE A 8 24.44 -6.72 4.22
N VAL A 9 24.85 -6.73 5.48
CA VAL A 9 23.95 -6.30 6.56
C VAL A 9 23.61 -4.80 6.50
N PRO A 10 24.57 -3.88 6.32
CA PRO A 10 24.24 -2.46 6.16
C PRO A 10 23.30 -2.19 4.97
N ILE A 11 23.47 -2.91 3.86
CA ILE A 11 22.58 -2.81 2.69
C ILE A 11 21.16 -3.24 3.08
N LEU A 12 21.02 -4.40 3.74
CA LEU A 12 19.72 -4.88 4.19
C LEU A 12 19.07 -3.91 5.18
N GLN A 13 19.82 -3.35 6.14
CA GLN A 13 19.29 -2.37 7.11
C GLN A 13 18.78 -1.11 6.41
N THR A 14 19.53 -0.66 5.39
CA THR A 14 19.15 0.48 4.55
C THR A 14 17.84 0.19 3.82
N VAL A 15 17.73 -0.94 3.11
CA VAL A 15 16.51 -1.32 2.38
C VAL A 15 15.32 -1.54 3.32
N ALA A 16 15.55 -2.24 4.43
CA ALA A 16 14.55 -2.55 5.46
C ALA A 16 13.92 -1.31 6.09
N THR A 17 14.65 -0.19 6.13
CA THR A 17 14.19 1.09 6.68
C THR A 17 13.63 2.01 5.61
N ILE A 18 14.36 2.20 4.49
CA ILE A 18 14.01 3.19 3.47
C ILE A 18 12.80 2.75 2.65
N ALA A 19 12.68 1.48 2.27
CA ALA A 19 11.57 1.02 1.44
C ALA A 19 10.19 1.27 2.10
N PRO A 20 9.93 0.87 3.36
CA PRO A 20 8.68 1.21 4.03
C PRO A 20 8.54 2.71 4.34
N ALA A 21 9.63 3.45 4.53
CA ALA A 21 9.57 4.90 4.73
C ALA A 21 9.08 5.63 3.46
N ILE A 22 9.61 5.26 2.29
CA ILE A 22 9.14 5.78 1.00
C ILE A 22 7.66 5.46 0.80
N TYR A 23 7.26 4.21 1.08
CA TYR A 23 5.87 3.79 0.94
C TYR A 23 4.93 4.55 1.88
N THR A 24 5.37 4.80 3.11
CA THR A 24 4.68 5.66 4.09
C THR A 24 4.45 7.05 3.52
N GLY A 25 5.52 7.67 2.97
CA GLY A 25 5.45 9.00 2.37
C GLY A 25 4.46 9.10 1.22
N PHE A 26 4.51 8.17 0.25
CA PHE A 26 3.55 8.14 -0.87
C PHE A 26 2.12 7.98 -0.38
N THR A 27 1.88 7.02 0.50
CA THR A 27 0.53 6.71 0.99
C THR A 27 -0.05 7.88 1.79
N PHE A 28 0.76 8.51 2.64
CA PHE A 28 0.39 9.75 3.33
C PHE A 28 0.05 10.87 2.34
N ALA A 29 0.92 11.09 1.35
CA ALA A 29 0.71 12.13 0.34
C ALA A 29 -0.57 11.89 -0.46
N TYR A 30 -0.88 10.65 -0.86
CA TYR A 30 -2.15 10.34 -1.50
C TYR A 30 -3.34 10.72 -0.61
N SER A 31 -3.35 10.27 0.64
CA SER A 31 -4.49 10.47 1.54
C SER A 31 -4.67 11.92 2.01
N HIS A 32 -3.60 12.69 2.17
CA HIS A 32 -3.64 14.01 2.82
C HIS A 32 -3.24 15.19 1.93
N VAL A 33 -2.57 14.95 0.81
CA VAL A 33 -2.09 16.02 -0.08
C VAL A 33 -2.78 15.97 -1.43
N VAL A 34 -2.87 14.79 -2.03
CA VAL A 34 -3.43 14.62 -3.39
C VAL A 34 -4.95 14.54 -3.36
N MET A 35 -5.54 13.64 -2.57
CA MET A 35 -6.98 13.41 -2.63
C MET A 35 -7.84 14.59 -2.18
N PRO A 36 -7.52 15.35 -1.12
CA PRO A 36 -8.38 16.44 -0.65
C PRO A 36 -8.72 17.52 -1.70
N PRO A 37 -7.76 18.11 -2.44
CA PRO A 37 -8.09 19.09 -3.48
C PRO A 37 -8.86 18.45 -4.65
N LEU A 38 -8.55 17.21 -5.04
CA LEU A 38 -9.29 16.51 -6.10
C LEU A 38 -10.76 16.31 -5.70
N ILE A 39 -11.00 15.81 -4.49
CA ILE A 39 -12.33 15.57 -3.92
C ILE A 39 -13.13 16.87 -3.80
N THR A 40 -12.46 17.97 -3.47
CA THR A 40 -13.12 19.26 -3.21
C THR A 40 -13.50 19.98 -4.50
N HIS A 41 -12.66 19.89 -5.54
CA HIS A 41 -12.74 20.79 -6.70
C HIS A 41 -12.99 20.08 -8.04
N ALA A 42 -12.70 18.79 -8.18
CA ALA A 42 -12.87 18.11 -9.45
C ALA A 42 -14.35 17.79 -9.75
N PRO A 43 -14.85 18.07 -10.96
CA PRO A 43 -16.15 17.57 -11.39
C PRO A 43 -16.23 16.03 -11.30
N PRO A 44 -17.42 15.43 -11.11
CA PRO A 44 -17.54 14.01 -10.76
C PRO A 44 -16.84 13.04 -11.73
N LYS A 45 -16.97 13.25 -13.05
CA LYS A 45 -16.30 12.41 -14.07
C LYS A 45 -14.78 12.60 -14.07
N LEU A 46 -14.30 13.83 -13.87
CA LEU A 46 -12.87 14.12 -13.78
C LEU A 46 -12.29 13.47 -12.52
N LEU A 47 -12.99 13.56 -11.39
CA LEU A 47 -12.60 12.89 -10.15
C LEU A 47 -12.49 11.37 -10.35
N ALA A 48 -13.45 10.75 -11.05
CA ALA A 48 -13.40 9.32 -11.34
C ALA A 48 -12.13 8.94 -12.13
N LYS A 49 -11.78 9.71 -13.17
CA LYS A 49 -10.56 9.50 -13.96
C LYS A 49 -9.29 9.66 -13.12
N GLN A 50 -9.19 10.76 -12.36
CA GLN A 50 -8.01 11.07 -11.54
C GLN A 50 -7.81 10.04 -10.44
N TRP A 51 -8.88 9.64 -9.75
CA TRP A 51 -8.83 8.58 -8.75
C TRP A 51 -8.41 7.24 -9.37
N LEU A 52 -8.99 6.87 -10.51
CA LEU A 52 -8.69 5.60 -11.16
C LEU A 52 -7.24 5.54 -11.63
N GLN A 53 -6.73 6.62 -12.25
CA GLN A 53 -5.35 6.73 -12.67
C GLN A 53 -4.38 6.64 -11.48
N ALA A 54 -4.68 7.34 -10.38
CA ALA A 54 -3.91 7.26 -9.15
C ALA A 54 -3.87 5.82 -8.60
N TYR A 55 -5.00 5.14 -8.59
CA TYR A 55 -5.12 3.76 -8.13
C TYR A 55 -4.37 2.77 -9.04
N GLN A 56 -4.48 2.92 -10.36
CA GLN A 56 -3.78 2.09 -11.36
C GLN A 56 -2.26 2.29 -11.37
N PHE A 57 -1.78 3.46 -10.95
CA PHE A 57 -0.35 3.74 -10.85
C PHE A 57 0.31 3.03 -9.65
N ALA A 58 -0.46 2.80 -8.57
CA ALA A 58 0.08 2.29 -7.30
C ALA A 58 0.90 0.98 -7.40
N PRO A 59 0.48 -0.06 -8.15
CA PRO A 59 1.20 -1.33 -8.24
C PRO A 59 2.67 -1.20 -8.69
N ILE A 60 3.01 -0.14 -9.45
CA ILE A 60 4.35 0.10 -9.97
C ILE A 60 5.37 0.23 -8.83
N PHE A 61 4.99 0.80 -7.69
CA PHE A 61 5.89 1.02 -6.56
C PHE A 61 5.49 0.27 -5.29
N VAL A 62 4.20 -0.06 -5.07
CA VAL A 62 3.75 -0.74 -3.83
C VAL A 62 4.45 -2.09 -3.68
N ALA A 63 4.36 -2.96 -4.68
CA ALA A 63 4.89 -4.32 -4.56
C ALA A 63 6.42 -4.34 -4.40
N PRO A 64 7.21 -3.59 -5.20
CA PRO A 64 8.66 -3.52 -4.98
C PRO A 64 9.05 -3.02 -3.59
N LEU A 65 8.42 -1.97 -3.07
CA LEU A 65 8.76 -1.39 -1.77
C LEU A 65 8.38 -2.33 -0.61
N ILE A 66 7.17 -2.90 -0.63
CA ILE A 66 6.70 -3.82 0.41
C ILE A 66 7.53 -5.11 0.41
N MET A 67 7.76 -5.71 -0.75
CA MET A 67 8.50 -6.98 -0.85
C MET A 67 9.97 -6.82 -0.47
N SER A 68 10.63 -5.76 -0.93
CA SER A 68 12.04 -5.51 -0.58
C SER A 68 12.22 -5.19 0.91
N GLY A 69 11.35 -4.34 1.47
CA GLY A 69 11.36 -4.01 2.90
C GLY A 69 11.08 -5.23 3.79
N ALA A 70 10.06 -6.02 3.46
CA ALA A 70 9.71 -7.22 4.22
C ALA A 70 10.79 -8.30 4.14
N SER A 71 11.28 -8.63 2.94
CA SER A 71 12.32 -9.65 2.75
C SER A 71 13.64 -9.25 3.43
N SER A 72 14.02 -7.98 3.38
CA SER A 72 15.21 -7.47 4.07
C SER A 72 15.09 -7.62 5.59
N ASN A 73 13.93 -7.27 6.16
CA ASN A 73 13.66 -7.46 7.59
C ASN A 73 13.67 -8.95 7.97
N VAL A 74 13.08 -9.86 7.18
CA VAL A 74 13.15 -11.32 7.43
C VAL A 74 14.59 -11.80 7.46
N LEU A 75 15.40 -11.40 6.48
CA LEU A 75 16.79 -11.82 6.39
C LEU A 75 17.64 -11.24 7.54
N LEU A 76 17.41 -9.99 7.94
CA LEU A 76 18.05 -9.39 9.12
C LEU A 76 17.66 -10.11 10.42
N GLY A 77 16.39 -10.48 10.56
CA GLY A 77 15.91 -11.27 11.69
C GLY A 77 16.63 -12.62 11.78
N TYR A 78 16.77 -13.32 10.65
CA TYR A 78 17.51 -14.57 10.54
C TYR A 78 18.99 -14.40 10.91
N LEU A 79 19.66 -13.39 10.35
CA LEU A 79 21.08 -13.12 10.59
C LEU A 79 21.39 -12.62 12.01
N SER A 80 20.38 -12.14 12.75
CA SER A 80 20.55 -11.62 14.12
C SER A 80 20.26 -12.65 15.22
N ARG A 81 19.83 -13.87 14.85
CA ARG A 81 19.42 -14.92 15.80
C ARG A 81 20.50 -15.29 16.83
N GLY A 82 21.77 -15.21 16.45
CA GLY A 82 22.90 -15.53 17.32
C GLY A 82 23.45 -14.33 18.12
N SER A 83 22.98 -13.11 17.85
CA SER A 83 23.56 -11.88 18.44
C SER A 83 22.61 -11.10 19.33
N SER A 84 21.31 -11.03 19.01
CA SER A 84 20.33 -10.31 19.82
C SER A 84 18.90 -10.81 19.56
N SER A 85 18.30 -11.45 20.57
CA SER A 85 16.93 -11.96 20.51
C SER A 85 15.90 -10.84 20.33
N SER A 86 16.11 -9.70 20.99
CA SER A 86 15.27 -8.51 20.84
C SER A 86 15.34 -7.93 19.43
N ALA A 87 16.53 -7.78 18.84
CA ALA A 87 16.67 -7.30 17.47
C ALA A 87 16.01 -8.26 16.47
N THR A 88 16.21 -9.57 16.63
CA THR A 88 15.51 -10.58 15.82
C THR A 88 14.00 -10.44 15.90
N PHE A 89 13.43 -10.29 17.10
CA PHE A 89 11.99 -10.15 17.27
C PHE A 89 11.45 -8.88 16.59
N LEU A 90 12.13 -7.75 16.74
CA LEU A 90 11.73 -6.48 16.12
C LEU A 90 11.80 -6.55 14.59
N TYR A 91 12.86 -7.13 14.01
CA TYR A 91 12.92 -7.35 12.56
C TYR A 91 11.76 -8.21 12.05
N VAL A 92 11.37 -9.27 12.78
CA VAL A 92 10.21 -10.10 12.41
C VAL A 92 8.91 -9.29 12.48
N ILE A 93 8.71 -8.48 13.53
CA ILE A 93 7.53 -7.61 13.62
C ILE A 93 7.49 -6.62 12.44
N ALA A 94 8.61 -5.98 12.12
CA ALA A 94 8.68 -5.04 10.99
C ALA A 94 8.36 -5.73 9.65
N ALA A 95 8.85 -6.95 9.44
CA ALA A 95 8.51 -7.75 8.26
C ALA A 95 7.02 -8.08 8.19
N LEU A 96 6.42 -8.51 9.30
CA LEU A 96 5.01 -8.86 9.38
C LEU A 96 4.11 -7.63 9.16
N ALA A 97 4.45 -6.49 9.75
CA ALA A 97 3.75 -5.23 9.54
C ALA A 97 3.81 -4.79 8.06
N ASN A 98 4.98 -4.88 7.41
CA ASN A 98 5.07 -4.54 5.99
C ASN A 98 4.25 -5.49 5.11
N VAL A 99 4.40 -6.81 5.30
CA VAL A 99 3.73 -7.79 4.44
C VAL A 99 2.22 -7.81 4.66
N SER A 100 1.71 -7.36 5.83
CA SER A 100 0.26 -7.28 6.10
C SER A 100 -0.48 -6.29 5.19
N ILE A 101 0.23 -5.38 4.52
CA ILE A 101 -0.35 -4.51 3.48
C ILE A 101 -0.95 -5.34 2.34
N ILE A 102 -0.37 -6.49 2.01
CA ILE A 102 -0.84 -7.36 0.93
C ILE A 102 -2.24 -7.92 1.24
N PRO A 103 -2.47 -8.69 2.33
CA PRO A 103 -3.80 -9.19 2.64
C PRO A 103 -4.79 -8.07 2.97
N TYR A 104 -4.35 -6.97 3.61
CA TYR A 104 -5.22 -5.81 3.83
C TYR A 104 -5.74 -5.23 2.51
N THR A 105 -4.86 -5.15 1.50
CA THR A 105 -5.25 -4.67 0.18
C THR A 105 -6.15 -5.69 -0.52
N ALA A 106 -5.68 -6.92 -0.68
CA ALA A 106 -6.32 -7.93 -1.50
C ALA A 106 -7.65 -8.44 -0.94
N LEU A 107 -7.78 -8.56 0.39
CA LEU A 107 -8.95 -9.17 1.02
C LEU A 107 -9.97 -8.14 1.52
N TYR A 108 -9.52 -6.92 1.87
CA TYR A 108 -10.39 -5.90 2.43
C TYR A 108 -10.65 -4.74 1.45
N MET A 109 -9.59 -4.06 0.98
CA MET A 109 -9.78 -2.88 0.12
C MET A 109 -10.23 -3.25 -1.30
N GLU A 110 -9.68 -4.32 -1.86
CA GLU A 110 -9.88 -4.71 -3.26
C GLU A 110 -11.31 -5.11 -3.60
N PRO A 111 -11.97 -6.01 -2.84
CA PRO A 111 -13.40 -6.32 -3.03
C PRO A 111 -14.34 -5.26 -2.46
N GLY A 112 -13.82 -4.35 -1.63
CA GLY A 112 -14.53 -3.24 -1.01
C GLY A 112 -14.39 -1.94 -1.81
N VAL A 113 -13.74 -0.95 -1.19
CA VAL A 113 -13.68 0.43 -1.70
C VAL A 113 -12.96 0.58 -3.04
N ASN A 114 -11.91 -0.19 -3.31
CA ASN A 114 -11.21 -0.14 -4.60
C ASN A 114 -12.10 -0.69 -5.72
N GLY A 115 -12.72 -1.86 -5.48
CA GLY A 115 -13.67 -2.46 -6.42
C GLY A 115 -14.84 -1.53 -6.70
N ALA A 116 -15.46 -0.99 -5.64
CA ALA A 116 -16.53 -0.01 -5.76
C ALA A 116 -16.13 1.21 -6.60
N GLY A 117 -14.93 1.77 -6.37
CA GLY A 117 -14.44 2.93 -7.14
C GLY A 117 -14.19 2.59 -8.61
N LYS A 118 -13.61 1.42 -8.90
CA LYS A 118 -13.43 0.96 -10.29
C LYS A 118 -14.77 0.80 -11.00
N TRP A 119 -15.72 0.11 -10.36
CA TRP A 119 -17.06 -0.10 -10.89
C TRP A 119 -17.78 1.23 -11.12
N LYS A 120 -17.71 2.16 -10.16
CA LYS A 120 -18.32 3.51 -10.28
C LYS A 120 -17.69 4.31 -11.41
N ALA A 121 -16.35 4.28 -11.53
CA ALA A 121 -15.65 4.94 -12.62
C ALA A 121 -16.07 4.37 -13.97
N GLN A 122 -16.23 3.04 -14.09
CA GLN A 122 -16.76 2.42 -15.30
C GLN A 122 -18.16 2.93 -15.65
N GLU A 123 -19.10 2.91 -14.70
CA GLU A 123 -20.46 3.38 -14.95
C GLU A 123 -20.51 4.85 -15.36
N MET A 124 -19.67 5.70 -14.75
CA MET A 124 -19.64 7.14 -15.04
C MET A 124 -18.94 7.51 -16.35
N LEU A 125 -18.07 6.64 -16.86
CA LEU A 125 -17.26 6.87 -18.06
C LEU A 125 -17.67 5.97 -19.23
N ARG A 126 -18.77 5.22 -19.09
CA ARG A 126 -19.27 4.29 -20.12
C ARG A 126 -19.61 5.01 -21.42
N ASP A 127 -20.16 6.21 -21.34
CA ASP A 127 -20.47 7.05 -22.50
C ASP A 127 -19.23 7.61 -23.20
N GLU A 128 -18.07 7.59 -22.52
CA GLU A 128 -16.76 7.93 -23.09
C GLU A 128 -16.01 6.69 -23.61
N GLY A 129 -16.67 5.52 -23.65
CA GLY A 129 -16.09 4.27 -24.16
C GLY A 129 -15.16 3.54 -23.18
N PHE A 130 -15.06 3.99 -21.93
CA PHE A 130 -14.23 3.32 -20.93
C PHE A 130 -14.89 2.02 -20.42
N SER A 131 -14.10 0.96 -20.32
CA SER A 131 -14.52 -0.33 -19.74
C SER A 131 -13.36 -1.01 -19.00
N LEU A 132 -13.67 -1.65 -17.88
CA LEU A 132 -12.71 -2.54 -17.20
C LEU A 132 -12.56 -3.83 -17.98
N LYS A 133 -11.38 -4.43 -17.91
CA LYS A 133 -11.08 -5.74 -18.51
C LYS A 133 -11.85 -6.82 -17.75
N GLY A 134 -12.53 -7.72 -18.49
CA GLY A 134 -13.27 -8.84 -17.90
C GLY A 134 -12.40 -9.98 -17.36
N ILE A 135 -11.15 -10.11 -17.86
CA ILE A 135 -10.22 -11.20 -17.52
C ILE A 135 -8.86 -10.58 -17.15
N GLY A 136 -8.22 -11.11 -16.10
CA GLY A 136 -6.88 -10.69 -15.65
C GLY A 136 -6.77 -10.53 -14.13
N GLN A 137 -5.58 -10.13 -13.68
CA GLN A 137 -5.31 -9.69 -12.31
C GLN A 137 -5.04 -8.18 -12.30
N GLY A 138 -5.34 -7.52 -11.17
CA GLY A 138 -4.89 -6.15 -10.91
C GLY A 138 -5.93 -5.06 -11.11
N THR A 139 -5.43 -3.84 -11.33
CA THR A 139 -6.17 -2.58 -11.21
C THR A 139 -7.14 -2.30 -12.36
N ASP A 140 -7.12 -3.12 -13.41
CA ASP A 140 -7.91 -2.91 -14.64
C ASP A 140 -9.16 -3.79 -14.70
N LYS A 141 -9.44 -4.58 -13.66
CA LYS A 141 -10.55 -5.54 -13.61
C LYS A 141 -11.60 -5.11 -12.60
N ASP A 142 -12.87 -5.44 -12.87
CA ASP A 142 -13.93 -5.37 -11.86
C ASP A 142 -13.70 -6.45 -10.78
N THR A 143 -13.40 -5.98 -9.57
CA THR A 143 -13.20 -6.81 -8.38
C THR A 143 -14.24 -6.52 -7.30
N ALA A 144 -15.22 -5.65 -7.56
CA ALA A 144 -16.18 -5.22 -6.55
C ALA A 144 -17.05 -6.41 -6.12
N SER A 145 -17.17 -6.62 -4.80
CA SER A 145 -18.22 -7.48 -4.26
C SER A 145 -19.60 -6.91 -4.58
N GLU A 146 -20.63 -7.76 -4.59
CA GLU A 146 -22.01 -7.33 -4.80
C GLU A 146 -22.46 -6.28 -3.76
N GLY A 147 -22.00 -6.41 -2.51
CA GLY A 147 -22.22 -5.40 -1.47
C GLY A 147 -21.58 -4.06 -1.82
N ALA A 148 -20.35 -4.07 -2.32
CA ALA A 148 -19.62 -2.88 -2.74
C ALA A 148 -20.27 -2.20 -3.95
N LYS A 149 -20.76 -2.97 -4.94
CA LYS A 149 -21.51 -2.43 -6.09
C LYS A 149 -22.82 -1.76 -5.65
N ARG A 150 -23.59 -2.42 -4.79
CA ARG A 150 -24.84 -1.86 -4.23
C ARG A 150 -24.60 -0.57 -3.46
N TRP A 151 -23.50 -0.48 -2.71
CA TRP A 151 -23.11 0.74 -2.04
C TRP A 151 -22.70 1.84 -3.03
N ALA A 152 -21.81 1.53 -3.99
CA ALA A 152 -21.35 2.46 -5.02
C ALA A 152 -22.48 3.01 -5.89
N GLY A 153 -23.53 2.23 -6.14
CA GLY A 153 -24.72 2.67 -6.85
C GLY A 153 -25.51 3.76 -6.12
N LYS A 154 -25.39 3.85 -4.79
CA LYS A 154 -26.14 4.80 -3.93
C LYS A 154 -25.37 6.08 -3.60
N VAL A 155 -24.04 6.07 -3.75
CA VAL A 155 -23.19 7.21 -3.38
C VAL A 155 -22.55 7.84 -4.62
N ASP A 156 -22.05 9.06 -4.48
CA ASP A 156 -21.27 9.74 -5.53
C ASP A 156 -19.80 9.31 -5.52
N MET A 157 -19.06 9.68 -6.56
CA MET A 157 -17.63 9.39 -6.65
C MET A 157 -16.82 10.07 -5.54
N LYS A 158 -17.29 11.22 -5.05
CA LYS A 158 -16.69 11.97 -3.94
C LYS A 158 -16.64 11.11 -2.67
N THR A 159 -17.77 10.53 -2.29
CA THR A 159 -17.89 9.66 -1.11
C THR A 159 -16.97 8.43 -1.24
N ILE A 160 -16.87 7.85 -2.43
CA ILE A 160 -15.97 6.71 -2.67
C ILE A 160 -14.51 7.13 -2.52
N ALA A 161 -14.12 8.26 -3.12
CA ALA A 161 -12.77 8.80 -3.04
C ALA A 161 -12.36 9.16 -1.60
N GLU A 162 -13.26 9.76 -0.82
CA GLU A 162 -13.04 10.06 0.62
C GLU A 162 -12.87 8.77 1.44
N THR A 163 -13.74 7.78 1.21
CA THR A 163 -13.68 6.49 1.89
C THR A 163 -12.38 5.77 1.53
N TRP A 164 -11.97 5.83 0.26
CA TRP A 164 -10.71 5.28 -0.21
C TRP A 164 -9.52 5.97 0.47
N ALA A 165 -9.48 7.29 0.49
CA ALA A 165 -8.39 8.06 1.10
C ALA A 165 -8.23 7.75 2.60
N ARG A 166 -9.36 7.66 3.32
CA ARG A 166 -9.39 7.28 4.74
C ARG A 166 -8.91 5.85 4.97
N THR A 167 -9.36 4.92 4.13
CA THR A 167 -8.98 3.50 4.25
C THR A 167 -7.52 3.27 3.86
N ASN A 168 -7.03 4.02 2.87
CA ASN A 168 -5.64 4.02 2.43
C ASN A 168 -4.69 4.59 3.51
N ALA A 169 -5.15 5.54 4.33
CA ALA A 169 -4.35 6.13 5.41
C ALA A 169 -3.80 5.09 6.41
N TRP A 170 -4.54 4.01 6.67
CA TRP A 170 -4.05 2.91 7.52
C TRP A 170 -2.76 2.28 7.01
N ARG A 171 -2.53 2.26 5.69
CA ARG A 171 -1.32 1.67 5.12
C ARG A 171 -0.07 2.46 5.52
N TYR A 172 -0.13 3.80 5.58
CA TYR A 172 1.03 4.59 6.00
C TYR A 172 1.28 4.44 7.50
N VAL A 173 0.23 4.29 8.31
CA VAL A 173 0.38 4.04 9.76
C VAL A 173 1.12 2.72 9.98
N ILE A 174 0.69 1.65 9.31
CA ILE A 174 1.31 0.33 9.40
C ILE A 174 2.78 0.39 8.96
N THR A 175 3.09 1.03 7.83
CA THR A 175 4.47 1.08 7.34
C THR A 175 5.35 2.06 8.10
N ALA A 176 4.80 3.12 8.71
CA ALA A 176 5.52 3.99 9.63
C ALA A 176 5.96 3.21 10.88
N VAL A 177 5.07 2.38 11.43
CA VAL A 177 5.40 1.46 12.52
C VAL A 177 6.50 0.50 12.08
N ALA A 178 6.40 -0.10 10.90
CA ALA A 178 7.43 -1.00 10.38
C ALA A 178 8.80 -0.30 10.24
N THR A 179 8.83 0.95 9.74
CA THR A 179 10.05 1.76 9.65
C THR A 179 10.68 2.00 11.02
N VAL A 180 9.90 2.46 12.01
CA VAL A 180 10.41 2.76 13.36
C VAL A 180 10.91 1.49 14.05
N VAL A 181 10.17 0.39 13.93
CA VAL A 181 10.55 -0.91 14.52
C VAL A 181 11.84 -1.44 13.87
N SER A 182 11.97 -1.35 12.54
CA SER A 182 13.18 -1.78 11.82
C SER A 182 14.42 -0.94 12.17
N ALA A 183 14.25 0.39 12.27
CA ALA A 183 15.32 1.29 12.69
C ALA A 183 15.75 1.00 14.15
N THR A 184 14.80 0.74 15.04
CA THR A 184 15.09 0.36 16.42
C THR A 184 15.86 -0.97 16.49
N ALA A 185 15.43 -1.97 15.72
CA ALA A 185 16.14 -3.25 15.60
C ALA A 185 17.57 -3.10 15.07
N THR A 186 17.79 -2.13 14.17
CA THR A 186 19.10 -1.78 13.63
C THR A 186 20.03 -1.25 14.71
N ILE A 187 19.54 -0.31 15.53
CA ILE A 187 20.31 0.27 16.66
C ILE A 187 20.58 -0.77 17.76
N MET A 188 19.64 -1.66 18.05
CA MET A 188 19.82 -2.70 19.08
C MET A 188 20.74 -3.84 18.66
N ARG A 189 21.01 -3.97 17.36
CA ARG A 189 21.90 -4.99 16.80
C ARG A 189 23.36 -4.52 16.75
N SER A 190 23.58 -3.22 16.52
CA SER A 190 24.91 -2.59 16.48
C SER A 190 25.55 -2.59 17.85
#